data_AF-A0A2G9UN17-F1
#
_entry.id   AF-A0A2G9UN17-F1
#
_cell.length_a   1.000
_cell.length_b   1.000
_cell.length_c   1.000
_cell.angle_alpha   90.00
_cell.angle_beta   90.00
_cell.angle_gamma   90.00
#
_symmetry.space_group_name_H-M   'P 1'
#
loop_
_entity.id
_entity.type
_entity.pdbx_description
1 polymer ?
#
loop_
_entity_poly.entity_id
_entity_poly.type
_entity_poly.pdbx_seq_one_letter_code
_entity_poly.pdbx_strand_id
1 'polypeptide(L)'
;MRGLSVLLVAIFATAVVGISINAKVATSELASIECDLCEMAVRTVVPMMDQDTKDIENAVNKECKALLHKIPFATQKCQKFVDEDLNKIIKELESGTAPKDVCTKLDMC
;
A
#
# COMPACT_ATOMS: atom_id res chain seq x y z
N MET A 1 6.92 -31.33 -24.54
CA MET A 1 7.44 -30.16 -25.27
C MET A 1 7.00 -28.83 -24.62
N ARG A 2 7.21 -28.68 -23.30
CA ARG A 2 6.86 -27.48 -22.51
C ARG A 2 7.99 -27.08 -21.53
N GLY A 3 9.20 -27.60 -21.77
CA GLY A 3 10.35 -27.48 -20.87
C GLY A 3 11.55 -26.71 -21.44
N LEU A 4 11.45 -26.16 -22.65
CA LEU A 4 12.58 -25.47 -23.30
C LEU A 4 12.52 -23.94 -23.12
N SER A 5 11.35 -23.37 -22.81
CA SER A 5 11.20 -21.91 -22.59
C SER A 5 11.56 -21.45 -21.18
N VAL A 6 11.67 -22.36 -20.21
CA VAL A 6 12.02 -22.04 -18.81
C VAL A 6 13.55 -22.03 -18.61
N LEU A 7 14.31 -22.66 -19.53
CA LEU A 7 15.75 -22.83 -19.41
C LEU A 7 16.58 -21.57 -19.77
N LEU A 8 15.98 -20.56 -20.40
CA LEU A 8 16.66 -19.29 -20.75
C LEU A 8 16.60 -18.22 -19.66
N VAL A 9 15.74 -18.38 -18.65
CA VAL A 9 15.69 -17.45 -17.50
C VAL A 9 16.79 -17.79 -16.47
N ALA A 10 17.53 -18.88 -16.68
CA ALA A 10 18.46 -19.42 -15.69
C ALA A 10 19.95 -19.17 -15.94
N ILE A 11 20.38 -18.50 -17.02
CA ILE A 11 21.82 -18.39 -17.30
C ILE A 11 22.20 -16.99 -17.81
N PHE A 12 23.18 -16.40 -17.11
CA PHE A 12 23.90 -15.15 -17.40
C PHE A 12 23.13 -13.86 -17.04
N ALA A 13 23.40 -13.19 -15.91
CA ALA A 13 24.69 -12.59 -15.57
C ALA A 13 25.33 -11.75 -16.71
N THR A 14 24.54 -11.33 -17.71
CA THR A 14 24.92 -10.35 -18.73
C THR A 14 23.76 -9.37 -18.92
N ALA A 15 23.62 -8.43 -17.97
CA ALA A 15 22.35 -7.83 -17.53
C ALA A 15 21.74 -6.71 -18.41
N VAL A 16 21.90 -6.72 -19.73
CA VAL A 16 21.26 -5.76 -20.66
C VAL A 16 20.92 -6.45 -21.99
N VAL A 17 19.76 -7.08 -22.09
CA VAL A 17 19.18 -7.49 -23.39
C VAL A 17 17.80 -6.87 -23.52
N GLY A 18 17.59 -6.14 -24.61
CA GLY A 18 16.38 -5.39 -24.92
C GLY A 18 15.15 -6.25 -25.08
N ILE A 19 14.56 -6.63 -23.96
CA ILE A 19 13.14 -6.95 -23.86
C ILE A 19 12.47 -5.62 -23.54
N SER A 20 11.63 -5.13 -24.45
CA SER A 20 10.63 -4.11 -24.13
C SER A 20 9.64 -4.73 -23.15
N ILE A 21 10.03 -4.90 -21.89
CA ILE A 21 9.08 -4.97 -20.79
C ILE A 21 8.42 -3.59 -20.77
N ASN A 22 7.30 -3.45 -21.48
CA ASN A 22 6.36 -2.40 -21.14
C ASN A 22 6.13 -2.55 -19.64
N ALA A 23 6.66 -1.60 -18.86
CA ALA A 23 6.58 -1.57 -17.42
C ALA A 23 5.12 -1.43 -16.98
N LYS A 24 4.37 -2.53 -17.09
CA LYS A 24 2.95 -2.65 -16.77
C LYS A 24 2.68 -3.81 -15.80
N VAL A 25 3.72 -4.24 -15.09
CA VAL A 25 3.65 -5.31 -14.07
C VAL A 25 4.05 -4.80 -12.69
N ALA A 26 4.43 -3.52 -12.54
CA ALA A 26 4.73 -2.92 -11.23
C ALA A 26 3.71 -1.86 -10.79
N THR A 27 2.80 -1.40 -11.65
CA THR A 27 1.88 -0.30 -11.32
C THR A 27 0.54 -0.78 -10.76
N SER A 28 -0.01 -1.89 -11.25
CA SER A 28 -1.33 -2.37 -10.78
C SER A 28 -1.30 -2.95 -9.38
N GLU A 29 -0.22 -3.64 -9.01
CA GLU A 29 -0.09 -4.30 -7.70
C GLU A 29 0.31 -3.30 -6.59
N LEU A 30 1.10 -2.27 -6.93
CA LEU A 30 1.41 -1.17 -6.01
C LEU A 30 0.20 -0.29 -5.75
N ALA A 31 -0.53 0.10 -6.80
CA ALA A 31 -1.76 0.88 -6.67
C ALA A 31 -2.82 0.13 -5.84
N SER A 32 -2.94 -1.20 -5.99
CA SER A 32 -3.86 -1.97 -5.14
C SER A 32 -3.45 -1.98 -3.67
N ILE A 33 -2.15 -2.06 -3.37
CA ILE A 33 -1.67 -2.03 -1.97
C ILE A 33 -1.88 -0.66 -1.34
N GLU A 34 -1.67 0.43 -2.08
CA GLU A 34 -1.92 1.79 -1.59
C GLU A 34 -3.41 2.01 -1.30
N CYS A 35 -4.29 1.54 -2.19
CA CYS A 35 -5.73 1.57 -1.97
C CYS A 35 -6.15 0.76 -0.74
N ASP A 36 -5.66 -0.48 -0.61
CA ASP A 36 -5.95 -1.36 0.54
C ASP A 36 -5.49 -0.75 1.87
N LEU A 37 -4.31 -0.13 1.90
CA LEU A 37 -3.78 0.54 3.08
C LEU A 37 -4.61 1.77 3.44
N CYS A 38 -5.02 2.57 2.46
CA CYS A 38 -5.89 3.71 2.70
C CYS A 38 -7.24 3.27 3.25
N GLU A 39 -7.91 2.28 2.64
CA GLU A 39 -9.20 1.80 3.10
C GLU A 39 -9.13 1.24 4.53
N MET A 40 -8.08 0.47 4.83
CA MET A 40 -7.82 -0.04 6.17
C MET A 40 -7.66 1.12 7.17
N ALA A 41 -6.89 2.15 6.82
CA ALA A 41 -6.66 3.29 7.67
C ALA A 41 -7.95 4.08 7.90
N VAL A 42 -8.75 4.36 6.86
CA VAL A 42 -10.06 5.02 6.99
C VAL A 42 -10.96 4.26 7.95
N ARG A 43 -11.08 2.93 7.78
CA ARG A 43 -11.91 2.08 8.65
C ARG A 43 -11.44 2.10 10.11
N THR A 44 -10.14 2.25 10.32
CA THR A 44 -9.52 2.33 11.65
C THR A 44 -9.73 3.71 12.29
N VAL A 45 -9.60 4.79 11.51
CA VAL A 45 -9.67 6.18 11.99
C VAL A 45 -11.10 6.60 12.33
N VAL A 46 -12.10 6.25 11.50
CA VAL A 46 -13.49 6.68 11.66
C VAL A 46 -14.05 6.47 13.09
N PRO A 47 -13.92 5.29 13.73
CA PRO A 47 -14.41 5.09 15.09
C PRO A 47 -13.53 5.74 16.18
N MET A 48 -12.34 6.25 15.82
CA MET A 48 -11.34 6.78 16.76
C MET A 48 -11.16 8.30 16.65
N MET A 49 -12.02 9.02 15.92
CA MET A 49 -11.84 10.46 15.66
C MET A 49 -11.85 11.34 16.93
N ASP A 50 -12.43 10.86 18.03
CA ASP A 50 -12.41 11.55 19.33
C ASP A 50 -11.21 11.16 20.21
N GLN A 51 -10.30 10.32 19.72
CA GLN A 51 -9.14 9.84 20.47
C GLN A 51 -7.86 10.63 20.18
N ASP A 52 -6.85 10.46 21.05
CA ASP A 52 -5.54 11.06 20.85
C ASP A 52 -4.88 10.57 19.54
N THR A 53 -4.25 11.48 18.81
CA THR A 53 -3.59 11.18 17.52
C THR A 53 -2.60 10.02 17.63
N LYS A 54 -1.88 9.91 18.75
CA LYS A 54 -0.94 8.81 18.99
C LYS A 54 -1.63 7.44 19.06
N ASP A 55 -2.84 7.37 19.60
CA ASP A 55 -3.59 6.12 19.67
C ASP A 55 -4.07 5.70 18.28
N ILE A 56 -4.50 6.68 17.47
CA ILE A 56 -4.88 6.48 16.06
C ILE A 56 -3.67 5.98 15.25
N GLU A 57 -2.51 6.66 15.35
CA GLU A 57 -1.26 6.26 14.69
C GLU A 57 -0.86 4.81 15.05
N ASN A 58 -0.93 4.47 16.35
CA ASN A 58 -0.61 3.13 16.82
C ASN A 58 -1.59 2.08 16.31
N ALA A 59 -2.90 2.38 16.27
CA ALA A 59 -3.92 1.48 15.76
C ALA A 59 -3.72 1.21 14.26
N VAL A 60 -3.52 2.25 13.46
CA VAL A 60 -3.29 2.13 12.01
C VAL A 60 -1.98 1.37 11.72
N ASN A 61 -0.89 1.65 12.46
CA ASN A 61 0.36 0.92 12.31
C ASN A 61 0.19 -0.57 12.63
N LYS A 62 -0.58 -0.89 13.66
CA LYS A 62 -0.86 -2.26 14.08
C LYS A 62 -1.67 -3.02 13.02
N GLU A 63 -2.75 -2.44 12.54
CA GLU A 63 -3.60 -3.04 11.50
C GLU A 63 -2.83 -3.20 10.18
N CYS A 64 -2.04 -2.20 9.78
CA CYS A 64 -1.15 -2.33 8.63
C CYS A 64 -0.16 -3.50 8.78
N LYS A 65 0.50 -3.63 9.94
CA LYS A 65 1.43 -4.75 10.19
C LYS A 65 0.73 -6.09 10.16
N ALA A 66 -0.51 -6.15 10.66
CA ALA A 66 -1.34 -7.35 10.59
C ALA A 66 -1.72 -7.70 9.15
N LEU A 67 -2.03 -6.73 8.30
CA LEU A 67 -2.32 -6.93 6.88
C LEU A 67 -1.08 -7.45 6.13
N LEU A 68 0.08 -6.86 6.38
CA LEU A 68 1.32 -7.15 5.67
C LEU A 68 2.19 -8.25 6.29
N HIS A 69 1.71 -8.94 7.34
CA HIS A 69 2.55 -9.87 8.12
C HIS A 69 3.11 -11.05 7.29
N LYS A 70 2.47 -11.39 6.17
CA LYS A 70 2.91 -12.48 5.27
C LYS A 70 3.93 -12.02 4.22
N ILE A 71 4.13 -10.71 4.07
CA ILE A 71 4.97 -10.15 3.00
C ILE A 71 6.31 -9.70 3.62
N PRO A 72 7.43 -10.34 3.24
CA PRO A 72 8.75 -9.97 3.73
C PRO A 72 9.02 -8.48 3.51
N PHE A 73 9.57 -7.80 4.51
CA PHE A 73 9.95 -6.37 4.47
C PHE A 73 8.81 -5.35 4.31
N ALA A 74 7.56 -5.79 4.10
CA ALA A 74 6.43 -4.89 3.87
C ALA A 74 5.96 -4.18 5.15
N THR A 75 6.17 -4.76 6.33
CA THR A 75 5.82 -4.13 7.62
C THR A 75 6.58 -2.83 7.90
N GLN A 76 7.74 -2.63 7.25
CA GLN A 76 8.46 -1.35 7.32
C GLN A 76 7.72 -0.22 6.59
N LYS A 77 6.89 -0.56 5.60
CA LYS A 77 6.04 0.43 4.90
C LYS A 77 4.94 0.99 5.80
N CYS A 78 4.53 0.26 6.85
CA CYS A 78 3.47 0.71 7.75
C CYS A 78 3.83 1.98 8.51
N GLN A 79 5.05 2.07 9.04
CA GLN A 79 5.46 3.26 9.75
C GLN A 79 5.51 4.46 8.79
N LYS A 80 6.09 4.25 7.60
CA LYS A 80 6.14 5.27 6.56
C LYS A 80 4.74 5.77 6.16
N PHE A 81 3.79 4.86 5.97
CA PHE A 81 2.41 5.21 5.66
C PHE A 81 1.74 6.04 6.78
N VAL A 82 1.96 5.66 8.04
CA VAL A 82 1.46 6.45 9.19
C VAL A 82 2.07 7.85 9.20
N ASP A 83 3.38 7.95 8.96
CA ASP A 83 4.09 9.23 9.00
C ASP A 83 3.72 10.16 7.82
N GLU A 84 3.47 9.60 6.63
CA GLU A 84 3.30 10.37 5.39
C GLU A 84 1.82 10.58 4.98
N ASP A 85 0.95 9.63 5.27
CA ASP A 85 -0.39 9.56 4.65
C ASP A 85 -1.55 9.61 5.65
N LEU A 86 -1.39 9.10 6.88
CA LEU A 86 -2.47 9.04 7.86
C LEU A 86 -3.05 10.43 8.18
N ASN A 87 -2.21 11.45 8.29
CA ASN A 87 -2.68 12.82 8.56
C ASN A 87 -3.56 13.36 7.40
N LYS A 88 -3.27 12.99 6.15
CA LYS A 88 -4.10 13.38 5.00
C LYS A 88 -5.50 12.75 5.10
N ILE A 89 -5.55 11.47 5.50
CA ILE A 89 -6.80 10.72 5.71
C ILE A 89 -7.64 11.37 6.83
N ILE A 90 -7.01 11.69 7.97
CA ILE A 90 -7.69 12.37 9.09
C ILE A 90 -8.27 13.70 8.63
N LYS A 91 -7.49 14.52 7.93
CA LYS A 91 -7.94 15.83 7.42
C LYS A 91 -9.12 15.72 6.46
N GLU A 92 -9.11 14.74 5.56
CA GLU A 92 -10.25 14.50 4.66
C GLU A 92 -11.51 14.18 5.47
N LEU A 93 -11.42 13.30 6.46
CA LEU A 93 -12.54 12.96 7.34
C LEU A 93 -13.03 14.18 8.16
N GLU A 94 -12.11 14.96 8.73
CA GLU A 94 -12.44 16.21 9.45
C GLU A 94 -13.10 17.25 8.54
N SER A 95 -12.72 17.30 7.26
CA SER A 95 -13.35 18.19 6.26
C SER A 95 -14.75 17.75 5.83
N GLY A 96 -15.23 16.60 6.31
CA GLY A 96 -16.53 16.04 5.99
C GLY A 96 -16.55 15.17 4.74
N THR A 97 -15.39 14.77 4.22
CA THR A 97 -15.32 13.75 3.16
C THR A 97 -15.91 12.44 3.68
N ALA A 98 -16.86 11.87 2.95
CA ALA A 98 -17.45 10.59 3.32
C ALA A 98 -16.36 9.50 3.32
N PRO A 99 -16.30 8.60 4.31
CA PRO A 99 -15.24 7.60 4.44
C PRO A 99 -14.94 6.81 3.16
N LYS A 100 -16.00 6.42 2.43
CA LYS A 100 -15.89 5.69 1.16
C LYS A 100 -15.21 6.45 0.01
N ASP A 101 -15.17 7.79 0.10
CA ASP A 101 -14.66 8.66 -0.97
C ASP A 101 -13.26 9.19 -0.65
N VAL A 102 -12.75 8.99 0.58
CA VAL A 102 -11.44 9.51 1.05
C VAL A 102 -10.30 9.00 0.19
N CYS A 103 -10.22 7.68 -0.04
CA CYS A 103 -9.09 7.10 -0.75
C CYS A 103 -9.04 7.48 -2.23
N THR A 104 -10.21 7.65 -2.86
CA THR A 104 -10.31 8.19 -4.22
C THR A 104 -9.95 9.67 -4.28
N LYS A 105 -10.33 10.47 -3.28
CA LYS A 105 -9.92 11.89 -3.22
C LYS A 105 -8.42 12.08 -3.02
N LEU A 106 -7.76 11.14 -2.36
CA LEU A 106 -6.32 11.15 -2.13
C LEU A 106 -5.52 10.49 -3.27
N ASP A 107 -6.19 10.09 -4.37
CA ASP A 107 -5.59 9.36 -5.50
C ASP A 107 -4.84 8.07 -5.08
N MET A 108 -5.25 7.45 -3.97
CA MET A 108 -4.76 6.15 -3.50
C MET A 108 -5.60 4.99 -4.07
N CYS A 109 -6.82 5.32 -4.49
CA CYS A 109 -7.73 4.58 -5.36
C CYS A 109 -8.26 5.58 -6.43
#